data_AF-X1LEW5-F1
#
_entry.id   AF-X1LEW5-F1
#
_cell.length_a   1.000
_cell.length_b   1.000
_cell.length_c   1.000
_cell.angle_alpha   90.00
_cell.angle_beta   90.00
_cell.angle_gamma   90.00
#
_symmetry.space_group_name_H-M   'P 1'
#
loop_
_entity.id
_entity.type
_entity.pdbx_description
1 polymer ?
#
loop_
_entity_poly.entity_id
_entity_poly.type
_entity_poly.pdbx_seq_one_letter_code
_entity_poly.pdbx_strand_id
1 'polypeptide(L)' 'MLEALGKGYILTARAKGLDENTVVSKHARRNALIPVLTVSGYIFAGLVNGVVITETIFNYKGLGWWFWQ' A
#
# COMPACT_ATOMS: atom_id res chain seq x y z
N MET A 1 -10.30 -0.94 2.13
CA MET A 1 -10.59 -2.24 1.48
C MET A 1 -12.09 -2.55 1.42
N LEU A 2 -12.84 -2.38 2.52
CA LEU A 2 -14.31 -2.53 2.53
C LEU A 2 -15.04 -1.60 1.55
N GLU A 3 -14.58 -0.37 1.36
CA GLU A 3 -15.17 0.55 0.37
C GLU A 3 -15.07 0.06 -1.09
N ALA A 4 -14.04 -0.73 -1.43
CA ALA A 4 -13.91 -1.28 -2.78
C ALA A 4 -14.97 -2.38 -3.05
N LEU A 5 -15.41 -3.09 -2.00
CA LEU A 5 -16.46 -4.11 -2.03
C LEU A 5 -17.87 -3.52 -2.17
N GLY A 6 -18.08 -2.28 -1.74
CA GLY A 6 -19.36 -1.57 -1.90
C GLY A 6 -19.58 -0.92 -3.26
N LYS A 7 -18.59 -0.96 -4.18
CA LYS A 7 -18.70 -0.29 -5.48
C LYS A 7 -19.60 -1.08 -6.44
N GLY A 8 -20.38 -0.35 -7.25
CA GLY A 8 -21.37 -0.92 -8.18
C GLY A 8 -20.83 -1.97 -9.16
N TYR A 9 -19.54 -1.93 -9.51
CA TYR A 9 -18.89 -2.96 -10.35
C TYR A 9 -18.71 -4.32 -9.64
N ILE A 10 -18.66 -4.34 -8.30
CA ILE A 10 -18.61 -5.58 -7.50
C ILE A 10 -20.01 -6.16 -7.32
N LEU A 11 -21.00 -5.30 -7.06
CA LEU A 11 -22.42 -5.67 -7.02
C LEU A 11 -22.91 -6.27 -8.34
N THR A 12 -22.54 -5.67 -9.47
CA THR A 12 -22.87 -6.22 -10.80
C THR A 12 -22.12 -7.51 -11.11
N ALA A 13 -20.86 -7.66 -10.69
CA ALA A 13 -20.13 -8.92 -10.82
C ALA A 13 -20.77 -10.05 -10.00
N ARG A 14 -21.24 -9.74 -8.78
CA ARG A 14 -21.98 -10.69 -7.93
C ARG A 14 -23.36 -11.02 -8.52
N ALA A 15 -24.09 -10.03 -9.05
CA ALA A 15 -25.38 -10.24 -9.72
C ALA A 15 -25.28 -11.07 -11.01
N LYS A 16 -24.10 -11.08 -11.67
CA LYS A 16 -23.80 -11.97 -12.80
C LYS A 16 -23.55 -13.44 -12.41
N GLY A 17 -23.56 -13.79 -11.12
CA GLY A 17 -23.34 -15.15 -10.64
C GLY A 17 -21.89 -15.63 -10.67
N LEU A 18 -20.92 -14.71 -10.72
CA LEU A 18 -19.50 -15.05 -10.64
C LEU A 18 -19.11 -15.50 -9.23
N ASP A 19 -18.28 -16.53 -9.14
CA ASP A 19 -17.71 -17.03 -7.89
C ASP A 19 -16.98 -15.92 -7.11
N GLU A 20 -17.13 -15.88 -5.78
CA GLU A 20 -16.58 -14.83 -4.94
C GLU A 20 -15.05 -14.72 -5.06
N ASN A 21 -14.33 -15.83 -5.31
CA ASN A 21 -12.88 -15.78 -5.51
C ASN A 21 -12.53 -15.02 -6.80
N THR A 22 -13.34 -15.16 -7.85
CA THR A 22 -13.16 -14.43 -9.12
C THR A 22 -13.48 -12.95 -8.96
N VAL A 23 -14.49 -12.62 -8.16
CA VAL A 23 -14.84 -11.23 -7.84
C VAL A 23 -13.72 -10.56 -7.03
N VAL A 24 -13.23 -11.20 -5.98
CA VAL A 24 -12.17 -10.65 -5.12
C VAL A 24 -10.85 -10.54 -5.89
N SER A 25 -10.41 -11.62 -6.54
CA SER A 25 -9.10 -11.67 -7.20
C SER A 25 -9.01 -10.79 -8.44
N LYS A 26 -10.06 -10.78 -9.28
CA LYS A 26 -10.01 -10.10 -10.59
C LYS A 26 -10.62 -8.69 -10.58
N HIS A 27 -11.65 -8.46 -9.75
CA HIS A 27 -12.38 -7.18 -9.75
C HIS A 27 -12.05 -6.31 -8.53
N ALA A 28 -11.96 -6.88 -7.32
CA ALA A 28 -11.67 -6.09 -6.12
C ALA A 28 -10.17 -5.76 -5.99
N ARG A 29 -9.29 -6.74 -6.22
CA ARG A 29 -7.84 -6.62 -5.96
C ARG A 29 -7.18 -5.52 -6.80
N ARG A 30 -7.48 -5.44 -8.10
CA ARG A 30 -6.87 -4.42 -8.99
C ARG A 30 -7.24 -3.00 -8.58
N ASN A 31 -8.47 -2.78 -8.11
CA ASN A 31 -8.92 -1.45 -7.67
C ASN A 31 -8.50 -1.12 -6.24
N ALA A 32 -8.39 -2.14 -5.37
CA ALA A 32 -7.89 -1.97 -4.01
C ALA A 32 -6.38 -1.72 -3.95
N LEU A 33 -5.62 -2.15 -4.97
CA LEU A 33 -4.17 -1.92 -5.05
C LEU A 33 -3.79 -0.45 -5.20
N ILE A 34 -4.66 0.38 -5.80
CA ILE A 34 -4.38 1.82 -6.01
C ILE A 34 -4.13 2.54 -4.68
N PRO A 35 -5.06 2.54 -3.70
CA PRO A 35 -4.80 3.20 -2.42
C PRO A 35 -3.75 2.48 -1.58
N VAL A 36 -3.64 1.15 -1.69
CA VAL A 36 -2.63 0.37 -0.95
C VAL A 36 -1.23 0.80 -1.35
N LEU A 37 -0.97 0.98 -2.65
CA LEU A 37 0.33 1.42 -3.14
C LEU A 37 0.68 2.81 -2.62
N THR A 38 -0.26 3.75 -2.66
CA THR A 38 -0.06 5.12 -2.17
C THR A 38 0.26 5.14 -0.68
N VAL A 39 -0.53 4.45 0.14
CA VAL A 39 -0.32 4.40 1.60
C VAL A 39 0.99 3.68 1.93
N SER A 40 1.31 2.60 1.21
CA SER A 40 2.57 1.87 1.40
C SER A 40 3.78 2.74 1.08
N GLY A 41 3.72 3.54 0.00
CA GLY A 41 4.76 4.49 -0.34
C GLY A 41 4.97 5.56 0.73
N TYR A 42 3.88 6.07 1.31
CA TYR A 42 3.95 7.03 2.41
C TYR A 42 4.61 6.43 3.66
N ILE A 43 4.22 5.21 4.05
CA ILE A 43 4.82 4.50 5.19
C ILE A 43 6.31 4.25 4.93
N PHE A 44 6.66 3.82 3.72
CA PHE A 44 8.05 3.57 3.34
C PHE A 44 8.90 4.85 3.44
N ALA A 45 8.40 5.98 2.92
CA ALA A 45 9.06 7.27 3.05
C ALA A 45 9.25 7.68 4.53
N GLY A 46 8.24 7.45 5.37
CA GLY A 46 8.32 7.68 6.81
C GLY A 46 9.37 6.82 7.51
N LEU A 47 9.48 5.54 7.15
CA LEU A 47 10.49 4.63 7.69
C LEU A 47 11.91 5.08 7.33
N VAL A 48 12.14 5.44 6.07
CA VAL A 48 13.44 5.97 5.62
C VAL A 48 13.81 7.22 6.43
N ASN A 49 12.86 8.14 6.63
CA ASN A 49 13.09 9.34 7.42
C ASN A 49 13.44 9.03 8.90
N GLY A 50 12.72 8.09 9.52
CA GLY A 50 13.00 7.65 10.89
C GLY A 50 14.35 6.97 11.07
N VAL A 51 14.82 6.22 10.07
CA VAL A 51 16.16 5.61 10.05
C VAL A 51 17.24 6.68 10.09
N VAL A 52 17.13 7.74 9.27
CA VAL A 52 18.12 8.84 9.25
C VAL A 52 18.23 9.53 10.61
N ILE A 53 17.10 9.77 11.29
CA ILE A 53 17.09 10.39 12.62
C ILE A 53 17.81 9.49 13.64
N THR A 54 17.53 8.19 13.59
CA THR A 54 18.15 7.20 14.50
C THR A 54 19.66 7.10 14.26
N GLU A 55 20.11 7.08 13.00
CA GLU A 55 21.53 7.09 12.63
C GLU A 55 22.26 8.33 13.16
N THR A 56 21.61 9.49 13.07
CA THR A 56 22.17 10.77 13.55
C THR A 56 22.34 10.78 15.07
N ILE A 57 21.35 10.28 15.82
CA ILE A 57 21.39 10.25 17.30
C ILE A 57 22.44 9.26 17.81
N PHE A 58 22.51 8.06 17.21
CA PHE A 58 23.43 7.01 17.65
C PHE A 58 24.82 7.09 17.01
N ASN A 59 25.12 8.13 16.22
CA ASN A 59 26.37 8.28 15.46
C ASN A 59 26.74 7.03 14.64
N TYR A 60 25.74 6.29 14.17
CA TYR A 60 25.94 5.10 13.37
C TYR A 60 26.01 5.49 11.89
N LYS A 61 27.14 5.20 11.23
CA LYS A 61 27.34 5.46 9.80
C LYS A 61 26.56 4.45 8.96
N GLY A 62 25.33 4.77 8.61
CA GLY A 62 24.57 4.03 7.59
C GLY A 62 24.09 4.91 6.44
N LEU A 63 22.94 4.59 5.85
CA LEU A 63 22.50 5.13 4.56
C LEU A 63 22.23 6.64 4.60
N GLY A 64 21.74 7.18 5.73
CA GLY A 64 21.54 8.62 5.89
C GLY A 64 22.85 9.42 5.87
N TRP A 65 23.95 8.83 6.33
CA TRP A 65 25.26 9.46 6.31
C TRP A 65 25.84 9.55 4.89
N TRP A 66 25.64 8.51 4.06
CA TRP A 66 26.05 8.52 2.65
C TRP A 66 25.25 9.48 1.78
N PHE A 67 23.99 9.75 2.13
CA PHE A 67 23.12 10.66 1.37
C PHE A 67 23.45 12.15 1.59
N TRP A 68 24.15 12.48 2.69
CA TRP A 68 24.44 13.85 3.10
C TRP A 68 25.90 14.27 2.87
N GLN A 69 26.75 13.35 2.38
CA GLN A 69 28.11 13.65 1.92
C GLN A 69 28.10 14.00 0.43
#